data_AF-A0A830BAL9-F1
#
_entry.id   AF-A0A830BAL9-F1
#
_cell.length_a   1.000
_cell.length_b   1.000
_cell.length_c   1.000
_cell.angle_alpha   90.00
_cell.angle_beta   90.00
_cell.angle_gamma   90.00
#
_symmetry.space_group_name_H-M   'P 1'
#
loop_
_entity.id
_entity.type
_entity.pdbx_description
1 polymer ?
#
loop_
_entity_poly.entity_id
_entity_poly.type
_entity_poly.pdbx_seq_one_letter_code
_entity_poly.pdbx_strand_id
1 'polypeptide(L)'
;MEINSDHTHKTNKPKPKKLLILSALASLLVVAVISIAVVQSRRNAHDHAAASAVVKSTCAATLYPELCVSTIRAAAPAASAIQSSKDVLITALNYTIYTVERNYFTVKKIGERRSKSLTAREKGALHDCLEVIDDTLEELKESEAELKDYGFKNYTLADHKENLMTLLSAAQTNQESCLDGFSHDNADKQVRKTLLAGQKHVFKLVSNVLAIVKNLSDTEMANNKFTPARKLGEDIAGAGGGGEWPEWMSAGG
;
A
#
# COMPACT_ATOMS: atom_id res chain seq x y z
N MET A 1 -8.26 91.36 -7.81
CA MET A 1 -8.61 91.03 -9.21
C MET A 1 -8.65 89.52 -9.29
N GLU A 2 -9.87 88.98 -9.38
CA GLU A 2 -10.18 87.58 -9.63
C GLU A 2 -9.55 87.12 -10.96
N ILE A 3 -9.34 85.80 -11.12
CA ILE A 3 -10.03 84.96 -12.12
C ILE A 3 -9.65 83.49 -11.88
N ASN A 4 -10.68 82.68 -11.66
CA ASN A 4 -10.69 81.23 -11.69
C ASN A 4 -10.09 80.66 -12.99
N SER A 5 -9.43 79.52 -12.93
CA SER A 5 -9.45 78.57 -14.05
C SER A 5 -9.63 77.14 -13.53
N ASP A 6 -10.87 76.72 -13.74
CA ASP A 6 -11.43 75.39 -13.65
C ASP A 6 -10.59 74.38 -14.46
N HIS A 7 -10.02 73.38 -13.78
CA HIS A 7 -9.52 72.18 -14.44
C HIS A 7 -10.51 71.03 -14.22
N THR A 8 -11.45 70.96 -15.15
CA THR A 8 -12.37 69.84 -15.38
C THR A 8 -11.67 68.49 -15.30
N HIS A 9 -12.08 67.67 -14.33
CA HIS A 9 -11.70 66.26 -14.23
C HIS A 9 -12.39 65.49 -15.36
N LYS A 10 -11.68 65.23 -16.47
CA LYS A 10 -12.18 64.42 -17.59
C LYS A 10 -12.37 62.97 -17.13
N THR A 11 -13.56 62.62 -16.66
CA THR A 11 -13.96 61.21 -16.50
C THR A 11 -14.13 60.60 -17.88
N ASN A 12 -13.15 59.81 -18.31
CA ASN A 12 -13.12 59.18 -19.62
C ASN A 12 -14.19 58.06 -19.68
N LYS A 13 -15.41 58.38 -20.15
CA LYS A 13 -16.46 57.36 -20.35
C LYS A 13 -16.02 56.39 -21.47
N PRO A 14 -15.92 55.08 -21.20
CA PRO A 14 -15.51 54.12 -22.23
C PRO A 14 -16.52 54.08 -23.38
N LYS A 15 -16.02 54.14 -24.63
CA LYS A 15 -16.86 54.10 -25.85
C LYS A 15 -17.63 52.77 -25.91
N PRO A 16 -18.90 52.75 -26.37
CA PRO A 16 -19.78 51.56 -26.32
C PRO A 16 -19.17 50.33 -27.01
N LYS A 17 -18.39 50.53 -28.08
CA LYS A 17 -17.65 49.44 -28.77
C LYS A 17 -16.60 48.76 -27.88
N LYS A 18 -15.92 49.51 -27.01
CA LYS A 18 -14.95 48.95 -26.05
C LYS A 18 -15.67 48.14 -24.96
N LEU A 19 -16.86 48.59 -24.53
CA LEU A 19 -17.67 47.88 -23.54
C LEU A 19 -18.20 46.55 -24.09
N LEU A 20 -18.61 46.50 -25.37
CA LEU A 20 -19.04 45.27 -26.03
C LEU A 20 -17.90 44.25 -26.19
N ILE A 21 -16.70 44.71 -26.56
CA ILE A 21 -15.51 43.84 -26.67
C ILE A 21 -15.13 43.25 -25.31
N LEU A 22 -15.12 44.07 -24.25
CA LEU A 22 -14.83 43.59 -22.89
C LEU A 22 -15.88 42.58 -22.41
N SER A 23 -17.17 42.81 -22.70
CA SER A 23 -18.25 41.88 -22.39
C SER A 23 -18.11 40.55 -23.13
N ALA A 24 -17.75 40.59 -24.42
CA ALA A 24 -17.54 39.37 -25.22
C ALA A 24 -16.32 38.57 -24.74
N LEU A 25 -15.21 39.24 -24.41
CA LEU A 25 -14.04 38.61 -23.83
C LEU A 25 -14.33 38.00 -22.46
N ALA A 26 -15.05 38.71 -21.59
CA ALA A 26 -15.47 38.18 -20.30
C ALA A 26 -16.36 36.94 -20.45
N SER A 27 -17.30 36.96 -21.41
CA SER A 27 -18.16 35.81 -21.70
C SER A 27 -17.36 34.61 -22.21
N LEU A 28 -16.38 34.84 -23.10
CA LEU A 28 -15.49 33.78 -23.59
C LEU A 28 -14.66 33.16 -22.47
N LEU A 29 -14.14 33.97 -21.55
CA LEU A 29 -13.39 33.49 -20.38
C LEU A 29 -14.27 32.63 -19.47
N VAL A 30 -15.51 33.03 -19.22
CA VAL A 30 -16.45 32.24 -18.42
C VAL A 30 -16.73 30.88 -19.08
N VAL A 31 -16.98 30.84 -20.39
CA VAL A 31 -17.18 29.58 -21.14
C VAL A 31 -15.94 28.69 -21.08
N ALA A 32 -14.74 29.27 -21.21
CA ALA A 32 -13.49 28.52 -21.12
C ALA A 32 -13.30 27.90 -19.72
N VAL A 33 -13.53 28.66 -18.65
CA VAL A 33 -13.43 28.17 -17.27
C VAL A 33 -14.44 27.04 -17.00
N ILE A 34 -15.69 27.20 -17.41
CA ILE A 34 -16.72 26.16 -17.25
C ILE A 34 -16.33 24.90 -18.02
N SER A 35 -15.84 25.04 -19.25
CA SER A 35 -15.41 23.90 -20.08
C SER A 35 -14.26 23.13 -19.43
N ILE A 36 -13.25 23.84 -18.90
CA ILE A 36 -12.14 23.24 -18.16
C ILE A 36 -12.64 22.49 -16.93
N ALA A 37 -13.52 23.11 -16.13
CA ALA A 37 -14.08 22.50 -14.93
C ALA A 37 -14.86 21.20 -15.24
N VAL A 38 -15.66 21.20 -16.31
CA VAL A 38 -16.42 20.01 -16.75
C VAL A 38 -15.47 18.91 -17.21
N VAL A 39 -14.44 19.23 -18.00
CA VAL A 39 -13.45 18.24 -18.47
C VAL A 39 -12.69 17.63 -17.29
N GLN A 40 -12.25 18.45 -16.34
CA GLN A 40 -11.53 17.99 -15.15
C GLN A 40 -12.44 17.13 -14.26
N SER A 41 -13.70 17.51 -14.08
CA SER A 41 -14.68 16.72 -13.34
C SER A 41 -14.90 15.33 -13.96
N ARG A 42 -15.04 15.26 -15.30
CA ARG A 42 -15.19 13.99 -16.02
C ARG A 42 -13.94 13.11 -15.92
N ARG A 43 -12.75 13.70 -16.04
CA ARG A 43 -11.47 12.98 -15.86
C ARG A 43 -11.36 12.43 -14.46
N ASN A 44 -11.60 13.23 -13.44
CA ASN A 44 -11.59 12.77 -12.05
C ASN A 44 -12.57 11.62 -11.83
N ALA A 45 -13.80 11.71 -12.35
CA ALA A 45 -14.79 10.64 -12.21
C ALA A 45 -14.33 9.34 -12.90
N HIS A 46 -13.75 9.44 -14.09
CA HIS A 46 -13.17 8.30 -14.80
C HIS A 46 -12.00 7.68 -14.02
N ASP A 47 -11.06 8.49 -13.55
CA ASP A 47 -9.90 8.03 -12.80
C ASP A 47 -10.33 7.38 -11.47
N HIS A 48 -11.32 7.94 -10.79
CA HIS A 48 -11.91 7.32 -9.59
C HIS A 48 -12.55 5.96 -9.90
N ALA A 49 -13.27 5.83 -11.02
CA ALA A 49 -13.86 4.56 -11.43
C ALA A 49 -12.78 3.51 -11.78
N ALA A 50 -11.74 3.92 -12.50
CA ALA A 50 -10.62 3.06 -12.87
C ALA A 50 -9.84 2.59 -11.62
N ALA A 51 -9.46 3.52 -10.74
CA ALA A 51 -8.83 3.21 -9.47
C ALA A 51 -9.70 2.28 -8.62
N SER A 52 -11.01 2.55 -8.52
CA SER A 52 -11.93 1.68 -7.78
C SER A 52 -12.01 0.26 -8.36
N ALA A 53 -11.98 0.11 -9.69
CA ALA A 53 -11.99 -1.19 -10.33
C ALA A 53 -10.70 -1.97 -10.05
N VAL A 54 -9.54 -1.32 -10.11
CA VAL A 54 -8.24 -1.91 -9.75
C VAL A 54 -8.22 -2.34 -8.28
N VAL A 55 -8.60 -1.45 -7.36
CA VAL A 55 -8.64 -1.78 -5.92
C VAL A 55 -9.55 -2.98 -5.66
N LYS A 56 -10.76 -2.99 -6.23
CA LYS A 56 -11.70 -4.09 -6.04
C LYS A 56 -11.17 -5.41 -6.60
N SER A 57 -10.57 -5.40 -7.79
CA SER A 57 -10.05 -6.62 -8.39
C SER A 57 -8.84 -7.17 -7.63
N THR A 58 -7.91 -6.31 -7.19
CA THR A 58 -6.76 -6.72 -6.39
C THR A 58 -7.18 -7.23 -5.00
N CYS A 59 -8.10 -6.54 -4.34
CA CYS A 59 -8.59 -6.92 -3.01
C CYS A 59 -9.51 -8.15 -3.00
N ALA A 60 -10.10 -8.54 -4.15
CA ALA A 60 -11.03 -9.67 -4.21
C ALA A 60 -10.39 -11.01 -3.84
N ALA A 61 -9.08 -11.15 -4.06
CA ALA A 61 -8.33 -12.37 -3.72
C ALA A 61 -7.89 -12.43 -2.25
N THR A 62 -8.17 -11.40 -1.43
CA THR A 62 -7.71 -11.35 -0.05
C THR A 62 -8.71 -11.99 0.92
N LEU A 63 -8.21 -12.36 2.10
CA LEU A 63 -9.04 -12.95 3.16
C LEU A 63 -9.96 -11.92 3.83
N TYR A 64 -9.62 -10.63 3.75
CA TYR A 64 -10.43 -9.51 4.25
C TYR A 64 -10.63 -8.43 3.18
N PRO A 65 -11.45 -8.67 2.13
CA PRO A 65 -11.57 -7.77 0.97
C PRO A 65 -12.08 -6.37 1.34
N GLU A 66 -13.11 -6.28 2.19
CA GLU A 66 -13.65 -4.99 2.63
C GLU A 66 -12.64 -4.16 3.40
N LEU A 67 -11.85 -4.82 4.26
CA LEU A 67 -10.74 -4.17 4.97
C LEU A 67 -9.71 -3.67 3.96
N CYS A 68 -9.30 -4.50 3.01
CA CYS A 68 -8.34 -4.12 1.95
C CYS A 68 -8.81 -2.87 1.19
N VAL A 69 -10.05 -2.87 0.69
CA VAL A 69 -10.62 -1.71 -0.04
C VAL A 69 -10.63 -0.46 0.84
N SER A 70 -11.05 -0.59 2.11
CA SER A 70 -11.12 0.53 3.04
C SER A 70 -9.73 1.09 3.37
N THR A 71 -8.72 0.22 3.51
CA THR A 71 -7.32 0.55 3.74
C THR A 71 -6.78 1.39 2.59
N ILE A 72 -6.97 0.94 1.34
CA ILE A 72 -6.47 1.68 0.17
C ILE A 72 -7.14 3.05 0.06
N ARG A 73 -8.46 3.12 0.28
CA ARG A 73 -9.19 4.39 0.25
C ARG A 73 -8.70 5.38 1.31
N ALA A 74 -8.31 4.89 2.49
CA ALA A 74 -7.77 5.73 3.56
C ALA A 74 -6.33 6.18 3.26
N ALA A 75 -5.51 5.28 2.70
CA ALA A 75 -4.09 5.53 2.42
C ALA A 75 -3.86 6.38 1.17
N ALA A 76 -4.68 6.21 0.13
CA ALA A 76 -4.54 6.84 -1.18
C ALA A 76 -5.85 7.50 -1.63
N PRO A 77 -6.22 8.66 -1.05
CA PRO A 77 -7.51 9.31 -1.33
C PRO A 77 -7.59 9.91 -2.74
N ALA A 78 -6.46 10.21 -3.37
CA ALA A 78 -6.40 10.72 -4.74
C ALA A 78 -6.50 9.57 -5.74
N ALA A 79 -7.45 9.65 -6.70
CA ALA A 79 -7.62 8.62 -7.73
C ALA A 79 -6.35 8.32 -8.53
N SER A 80 -5.54 9.36 -8.78
CA SER A 80 -4.30 9.24 -9.54
C SER A 80 -3.21 8.43 -8.85
N ALA A 81 -3.35 8.13 -7.55
CA ALA A 81 -2.38 7.37 -6.78
C ALA A 81 -2.46 5.86 -7.03
N ILE A 82 -3.59 5.35 -7.56
CA ILE A 82 -3.77 3.92 -7.83
C ILE A 82 -4.06 3.73 -9.32
N GLN A 83 -3.07 3.22 -10.06
CA GLN A 83 -3.18 2.94 -11.49
C GLN A 83 -3.08 1.44 -11.80
N SER A 84 -2.54 0.66 -10.87
CA SER A 84 -2.24 -0.76 -11.05
C SER A 84 -2.38 -1.56 -9.75
N SER A 85 -2.43 -2.90 -9.86
CA SER A 85 -2.41 -3.79 -8.68
C SER A 85 -1.12 -3.67 -7.88
N LYS A 86 -0.01 -3.28 -8.52
CA LYS A 86 1.24 -2.94 -7.83
C LYS A 86 1.02 -1.77 -6.87
N ASP A 87 0.37 -0.70 -7.32
CA ASP A 87 0.13 0.47 -6.48
C ASP A 87 -0.72 0.10 -5.26
N VAL A 88 -1.70 -0.81 -5.45
CA VAL A 88 -2.49 -1.38 -4.35
C VAL A 88 -1.61 -2.15 -3.36
N LEU A 89 -0.70 -3.01 -3.84
CA LEU A 89 0.23 -3.77 -2.99
C LEU A 89 1.12 -2.84 -2.15
N ILE A 90 1.82 -1.90 -2.80
CA ILE A 90 2.73 -0.97 -2.12
C ILE A 90 1.96 -0.09 -1.13
N THR A 91 0.80 0.42 -1.52
CA THR A 91 -0.06 1.22 -0.64
C THR A 91 -0.53 0.43 0.58
N ALA A 92 -0.95 -0.83 0.39
CA ALA A 92 -1.38 -1.70 1.48
C ALA A 92 -0.23 -2.01 2.45
N LEU A 93 0.97 -2.31 1.94
CA LEU A 93 2.15 -2.58 2.76
C LEU A 93 2.54 -1.36 3.59
N ASN A 94 2.66 -0.20 2.97
CA ASN A 94 3.09 1.02 3.67
C ASN A 94 2.07 1.47 4.72
N TYR A 95 0.77 1.32 4.43
CA TYR A 95 -0.27 1.57 5.42
C TYR A 95 -0.24 0.55 6.57
N THR A 96 0.12 -0.71 6.27
CA THR A 96 0.29 -1.75 7.29
C THR A 96 1.45 -1.40 8.22
N ILE A 97 2.63 -1.04 7.69
CA ILE A 97 3.78 -0.57 8.47
C ILE A 97 3.38 0.58 9.40
N TYR A 98 2.75 1.63 8.85
CA TYR A 98 2.23 2.76 9.62
C TYR A 98 1.29 2.33 10.76
N THR A 99 0.43 1.35 10.49
CA THR A 99 -0.53 0.84 11.47
C THR A 99 0.17 0.03 12.57
N VAL A 100 1.18 -0.76 12.23
CA VAL A 100 1.99 -1.51 13.20
C VAL A 100 2.77 -0.56 14.12
N GLU A 101 3.40 0.50 13.56
CA GLU A 101 4.12 1.50 14.36
C GLU A 101 3.18 2.18 15.38
N ARG A 102 1.98 2.56 14.94
CA ARG A 102 0.96 3.11 15.86
C ARG A 102 0.50 2.11 16.91
N ASN A 103 0.37 0.85 16.54
CA ASN A 103 -0.03 -0.20 17.45
C ASN A 103 1.05 -0.41 18.52
N TYR A 104 2.33 -0.41 18.16
CA TYR A 104 3.46 -0.42 19.10
C TYR A 104 3.32 0.68 20.16
N PHE A 105 3.14 1.95 19.74
CA PHE A 105 2.97 3.05 20.68
C PHE A 105 1.70 2.94 21.53
N THR A 106 0.64 2.33 20.98
CA THR A 106 -0.59 2.06 21.73
C THR A 106 -0.35 1.03 22.84
N VAL A 107 0.32 -0.08 22.53
CA VAL A 107 0.70 -1.11 23.52
C VAL A 107 1.62 -0.54 24.58
N LYS A 108 2.65 0.20 24.18
CA LYS A 108 3.58 0.89 25.10
C LYS A 108 2.83 1.79 26.08
N LYS A 109 1.92 2.62 25.56
CA LYS A 109 1.11 3.54 26.36
C LYS A 109 0.17 2.81 27.33
N ILE A 110 -0.35 1.65 26.96
CA ILE A 110 -1.15 0.80 27.86
C ILE A 110 -0.28 0.33 29.04
N GLY A 111 0.94 -0.14 28.77
CA GLY A 111 1.89 -0.55 29.79
C GLY A 111 2.26 0.59 30.75
N GLU A 112 2.59 1.77 30.22
CA GLU A 112 2.93 2.95 31.01
C GLU A 112 1.77 3.40 31.92
N ARG A 113 0.56 3.52 31.36
CA ARG A 113 -0.64 3.94 32.10
C ARG A 113 -1.03 2.97 33.21
N ARG A 114 -0.79 1.68 33.00
CA ARG A 114 -1.16 0.62 33.94
C ARG A 114 0.01 0.17 34.83
N SER A 115 1.18 0.81 34.72
CA SER A 115 2.43 0.41 35.38
C SER A 115 2.33 0.11 36.89
N LYS A 116 1.45 0.79 37.62
CA LYS A 116 1.21 0.55 39.06
C LYS A 116 0.26 -0.63 39.35
N SER A 117 -0.60 -0.96 38.39
CA SER A 117 -1.62 -2.02 38.50
C SER A 117 -1.19 -3.37 37.90
N LEU A 118 -0.15 -3.35 37.07
CA LEU A 118 0.37 -4.56 36.42
C LEU A 118 1.28 -5.34 37.37
N THR A 119 1.08 -6.65 37.41
CA THR A 119 1.98 -7.62 38.02
C THR A 119 3.33 -7.65 37.31
N ALA A 120 4.35 -8.24 37.94
CA ALA A 120 5.67 -8.41 37.32
C ALA A 120 5.58 -9.25 36.03
N ARG A 121 4.74 -10.29 36.04
CA ARG A 121 4.48 -11.15 34.88
C ARG A 121 3.86 -10.37 33.72
N GLU A 122 2.81 -9.59 33.97
CA GLU A 122 2.16 -8.79 32.92
C GLU A 122 3.10 -7.73 32.33
N LYS A 123 4.02 -7.18 33.13
CA LYS A 123 5.06 -6.26 32.64
C LYS A 123 6.05 -6.96 31.72
N GLY A 124 6.49 -8.18 32.09
CA GLY A 124 7.31 -9.03 31.22
C GLY A 124 6.61 -9.32 29.90
N ALA A 125 5.38 -9.84 29.95
CA ALA A 125 4.60 -10.14 28.74
C ALA A 125 4.33 -8.91 27.86
N LEU A 126 4.20 -7.70 28.44
CA LEU A 126 4.11 -6.45 27.66
C LEU A 126 5.42 -6.06 27.00
N HIS A 127 6.55 -6.32 27.67
CA HIS A 127 7.86 -6.11 27.07
C HIS A 127 8.08 -7.07 25.90
N ASP A 128 7.83 -8.37 26.11
CA ASP A 128 7.92 -9.40 25.07
C ASP A 128 6.98 -9.08 23.89
N CYS A 129 5.75 -8.63 24.17
CA CYS A 129 4.84 -8.21 23.10
C CYS A 129 5.37 -6.99 22.32
N LEU A 130 6.04 -6.04 22.96
CA LEU A 130 6.63 -4.91 22.25
C LEU A 130 7.81 -5.33 21.36
N GLU A 131 8.64 -6.27 21.82
CA GLU A 131 9.71 -6.86 21.00
C GLU A 131 9.13 -7.55 19.76
N VAL A 132 8.11 -8.40 19.94
CA VAL A 132 7.44 -9.09 18.83
C VAL A 132 6.75 -8.14 17.84
N ILE A 133 6.24 -6.99 18.31
CA ILE A 133 5.72 -5.94 17.40
C ILE A 133 6.87 -5.25 16.64
N ASP A 134 8.05 -5.10 17.25
CA ASP A 134 9.23 -4.54 16.59
C ASP A 134 9.77 -5.50 15.51
N ASP A 135 9.80 -6.81 15.80
CA ASP A 135 10.10 -7.85 14.81
C ASP A 135 9.13 -7.79 13.62
N THR A 136 7.83 -7.57 13.91
CA THR A 136 6.80 -7.33 12.87
C THR A 136 7.17 -6.13 11.97
N LEU A 137 7.71 -5.06 12.55
CA LEU A 137 8.12 -3.88 11.77
C LEU A 137 9.34 -4.17 10.91
N GLU A 138 10.30 -4.95 11.42
CA GLU A 138 11.47 -5.38 10.66
C GLU A 138 11.06 -6.22 9.45
N GLU A 139 10.23 -7.25 9.65
CA GLU A 139 9.75 -8.15 8.59
C GLU A 139 8.97 -7.40 7.50
N LEU A 140 8.16 -6.41 7.89
CA LEU A 140 7.42 -5.58 6.94
C LEU A 140 8.33 -4.59 6.18
N LYS A 141 9.36 -4.05 6.82
CA LYS A 141 10.34 -3.16 6.17
C LYS A 141 11.26 -3.93 5.23
N GLU A 142 11.62 -5.16 5.59
CA GLU A 142 12.32 -6.07 4.67
C GLU A 142 11.42 -6.42 3.47
N SER A 143 10.14 -6.67 3.70
CA SER A 143 9.16 -6.85 2.61
C SER A 143 9.05 -5.62 1.71
N GLU A 144 9.14 -4.40 2.26
CA GLU A 144 9.17 -3.15 1.49
C GLU A 144 10.44 -3.06 0.64
N ALA A 145 11.60 -3.45 1.21
CA ALA A 145 12.87 -3.47 0.51
C ALA A 145 12.88 -4.49 -0.66
N GLU A 146 12.32 -5.68 -0.45
CA GLU A 146 12.11 -6.70 -1.49
C GLU A 146 11.25 -6.21 -2.65
N LEU A 147 10.31 -5.29 -2.38
CA LEU A 147 9.41 -4.70 -3.38
C LEU A 147 9.92 -3.39 -3.99
N LYS A 148 11.09 -2.89 -3.57
CA LYS A 148 11.64 -1.60 -4.01
C LYS A 148 11.76 -1.50 -5.53
N ASP A 149 12.20 -2.60 -6.15
CA ASP A 149 12.40 -2.68 -7.59
C ASP A 149 11.19 -3.30 -8.34
N TYR A 150 10.08 -3.55 -7.64
CA TYR A 150 8.90 -4.11 -8.28
C TYR A 150 8.40 -3.19 -9.39
N GLY A 151 8.24 -3.71 -10.62
CA GLY A 151 7.81 -2.96 -11.79
C GLY A 151 8.93 -2.41 -12.69
N PHE A 152 10.20 -2.62 -12.33
CA PHE A 152 11.30 -2.46 -13.30
C PHE A 152 11.43 -3.71 -14.19
N LYS A 153 12.00 -3.54 -15.39
CA LYS A 153 12.05 -4.60 -16.43
C LYS A 153 12.72 -5.91 -16.00
N ASN A 154 13.66 -5.85 -15.06
CA ASN A 154 14.45 -7.01 -14.62
C ASN A 154 13.95 -7.60 -13.29
N TYR A 155 12.80 -7.15 -12.80
CA TYR A 155 12.20 -7.64 -11.57
C TYR A 155 10.97 -8.49 -11.89
N THR A 156 10.86 -9.66 -11.27
CA THR A 156 9.61 -10.42 -11.24
C THR A 156 9.21 -10.67 -9.80
N LEU A 157 7.93 -10.49 -9.47
CA LEU A 157 7.44 -10.75 -8.12
C LEU A 157 7.52 -12.24 -7.77
N ALA A 158 7.50 -13.11 -8.80
CA ALA A 158 7.69 -14.54 -8.66
C ALA A 158 9.03 -14.92 -8.01
N ASP A 159 10.12 -14.25 -8.40
CA ASP A 159 11.47 -14.53 -7.86
C ASP A 159 11.59 -14.17 -6.37
N HIS A 160 10.81 -13.18 -5.91
CA HIS A 160 10.81 -12.69 -4.51
C HIS A 160 9.70 -13.30 -3.65
N LYS A 161 8.83 -14.13 -4.25
CA LYS A 161 7.62 -14.65 -3.61
C LYS A 161 7.91 -15.40 -2.31
N GLU A 162 8.86 -16.32 -2.32
CA GLU A 162 9.12 -17.18 -1.15
C GLU A 162 9.60 -16.37 0.06
N ASN A 163 10.47 -15.38 -0.16
CA ASN A 163 10.95 -14.50 0.91
C ASN A 163 9.81 -13.64 1.46
N LEU A 164 9.06 -12.96 0.57
CA LEU A 164 7.90 -12.16 0.96
C LEU A 164 6.84 -12.97 1.73
N MET A 165 6.56 -14.20 1.29
CA MET A 165 5.62 -15.09 1.98
C MET A 165 6.12 -15.47 3.37
N THR A 166 7.43 -15.69 3.53
CA THR A 166 8.04 -16.00 4.82
C THR A 166 7.93 -14.81 5.78
N LEU A 167 8.39 -13.63 5.35
CA LEU A 167 8.35 -12.39 6.13
C LEU A 167 6.92 -12.03 6.56
N LEU A 168 5.97 -12.06 5.62
CA LEU A 168 4.58 -11.71 5.92
C LEU A 168 3.89 -12.77 6.81
N SER A 169 4.26 -14.04 6.70
CA SER A 169 3.75 -15.09 7.60
C SER A 169 4.30 -14.97 9.01
N ALA A 170 5.57 -14.58 9.16
CA ALA A 170 6.18 -14.27 10.46
C ALA A 170 5.47 -13.07 11.11
N ALA A 171 5.28 -11.98 10.36
CA ALA A 171 4.57 -10.79 10.82
C ALA A 171 3.13 -11.08 11.29
N GLN A 172 2.42 -12.03 10.65
CA GLN A 172 1.12 -12.50 11.12
C GLN A 172 1.22 -13.28 12.44
N THR A 173 2.16 -14.24 12.50
CA THR A 173 2.37 -15.11 13.67
C THR A 173 2.75 -14.30 14.91
N ASN A 174 3.55 -13.25 14.73
CA ASN A 174 3.96 -12.32 15.78
C ASN A 174 2.74 -11.68 16.50
N GLN A 175 1.65 -11.40 15.78
CA GLN A 175 0.44 -10.86 16.42
C GLN A 175 -0.23 -11.88 17.34
N GLU A 176 -0.22 -13.16 16.96
CA GLU A 176 -0.75 -14.25 17.77
C GLU A 176 0.14 -14.50 18.99
N SER A 177 1.45 -14.56 18.79
CA SER A 177 2.46 -14.70 19.85
C SER A 177 2.35 -13.62 20.92
N CYS A 178 2.24 -12.33 20.53
CA CYS A 178 2.03 -11.25 21.50
C CYS A 178 0.76 -11.50 22.33
N LEU A 179 -0.35 -11.90 21.70
CA LEU A 179 -1.59 -12.13 22.44
C LEU A 179 -1.44 -13.33 23.39
N ASP A 180 -0.76 -14.38 22.95
CA ASP A 180 -0.62 -15.64 23.68
C ASP A 180 0.25 -15.52 24.93
N GLY A 181 1.15 -14.53 24.97
CA GLY A 181 1.82 -14.08 26.20
C GLY A 181 0.86 -13.72 27.34
N PHE A 182 -0.42 -13.44 27.05
CA PHE A 182 -1.46 -13.06 28.01
C PHE A 182 -2.59 -14.10 28.17
N SER A 183 -2.31 -15.38 27.94
CA SER A 183 -3.32 -16.46 27.98
C SER A 183 -3.43 -17.22 29.31
N HIS A 184 -2.56 -16.97 30.28
CA HIS A 184 -2.41 -17.84 31.46
C HIS A 184 -3.48 -17.64 32.53
N ASP A 185 -3.45 -16.51 33.24
CA ASP A 185 -4.36 -16.26 34.36
C ASP A 185 -5.43 -15.20 34.05
N ASN A 186 -6.29 -14.91 35.03
CA ASN A 186 -7.37 -13.95 34.85
C ASN A 186 -6.89 -12.50 34.73
N ALA A 187 -5.74 -12.15 35.31
CA ALA A 187 -5.17 -10.80 35.22
C ALA A 187 -4.60 -10.58 33.81
N ASP A 188 -3.81 -11.53 33.31
CA ASP A 188 -3.29 -11.58 31.94
C ASP A 188 -4.42 -11.42 30.92
N LYS A 189 -5.52 -12.17 31.09
CA LYS A 189 -6.67 -12.10 30.19
C LYS A 189 -7.34 -10.72 30.16
N GLN A 190 -7.23 -9.90 31.21
CA GLN A 190 -7.70 -8.51 31.14
C GLN A 190 -6.77 -7.65 30.29
N VAL A 191 -5.46 -7.85 30.35
CA VAL A 191 -4.51 -7.18 29.44
C VAL A 191 -4.74 -7.64 28.00
N ARG A 192 -4.89 -8.95 27.76
CA ARG A 192 -5.19 -9.51 26.42
C ARG A 192 -6.37 -8.81 25.77
N LYS A 193 -7.47 -8.61 26.50
CA LYS A 193 -8.67 -7.90 25.98
C LYS A 193 -8.37 -6.49 25.48
N THR A 194 -7.44 -5.79 26.14
CA THR A 194 -7.05 -4.42 25.74
C THR A 194 -6.18 -4.39 24.48
N LEU A 195 -5.43 -5.46 24.20
CA LEU A 195 -4.54 -5.57 23.04
C LEU A 195 -5.22 -6.21 21.83
N LEU A 196 -6.23 -7.06 22.07
CA LEU A 196 -6.86 -7.94 21.08
C LEU A 196 -7.30 -7.23 19.81
N ALA A 197 -7.94 -6.07 19.92
CA ALA A 197 -8.45 -5.34 18.76
C ALA A 197 -7.31 -4.81 17.87
N GLY A 198 -6.25 -4.28 18.48
CA GLY A 198 -5.07 -3.78 17.77
C GLY A 198 -4.33 -4.90 17.04
N GLN A 199 -4.00 -5.98 17.77
CA GLN A 199 -3.27 -7.11 17.18
C GLN A 199 -4.07 -7.83 16.10
N LYS A 200 -5.38 -8.03 16.30
CA LYS A 200 -6.23 -8.59 15.24
C LYS A 200 -6.33 -7.66 14.03
N HIS A 201 -6.29 -6.35 14.22
CA HIS A 201 -6.32 -5.43 13.10
C HIS A 201 -5.03 -5.52 12.28
N VAL A 202 -3.87 -5.51 12.94
CA VAL A 202 -2.56 -5.72 12.29
C VAL A 202 -2.53 -7.05 11.54
N PHE A 203 -2.90 -8.15 12.20
CA PHE A 203 -2.94 -9.48 11.59
C PHE A 203 -3.73 -9.48 10.26
N LYS A 204 -4.90 -8.84 10.24
CA LYS A 204 -5.76 -8.78 9.05
C LYS A 204 -5.16 -7.93 7.93
N LEU A 205 -4.46 -6.85 8.28
CA LEU A 205 -3.77 -6.02 7.30
C LEU A 205 -2.61 -6.78 6.66
N VAL A 206 -1.75 -7.42 7.46
CA VAL A 206 -0.66 -8.26 6.96
C VAL A 206 -1.20 -9.42 6.11
N SER A 207 -2.27 -10.09 6.56
CA SER A 207 -2.95 -11.16 5.81
C SER A 207 -3.42 -10.71 4.42
N ASN A 208 -3.93 -9.48 4.31
CA ASN A 208 -4.32 -8.91 3.02
C ASN A 208 -3.10 -8.67 2.12
N VAL A 209 -2.01 -8.10 2.65
CA VAL A 209 -0.76 -7.88 1.90
C VAL A 209 -0.21 -9.22 1.38
N LEU A 210 -0.15 -10.23 2.24
CA LEU A 210 0.28 -11.59 1.87
C LEU A 210 -0.56 -12.17 0.74
N ALA A 211 -1.89 -12.07 0.83
CA ALA A 211 -2.78 -12.57 -0.20
C ALA A 211 -2.59 -11.84 -1.54
N ILE A 212 -2.35 -10.52 -1.52
CA ILE A 212 -2.05 -9.74 -2.72
C ILE A 212 -0.74 -10.22 -3.37
N VAL A 213 0.35 -10.32 -2.59
CA VAL A 213 1.65 -10.82 -3.08
C VAL A 213 1.49 -12.20 -3.72
N LYS A 214 0.80 -13.11 -3.02
CA LYS A 214 0.56 -14.47 -3.52
C LYS A 214 -0.20 -14.45 -4.85
N ASN A 215 -1.29 -13.70 -4.94
CA ASN A 215 -2.12 -13.69 -6.14
C ASN A 215 -1.41 -13.05 -7.34
N LEU A 216 -0.67 -11.95 -7.12
CA LEU A 216 0.08 -11.29 -8.18
C LEU A 216 1.24 -12.16 -8.67
N SER A 217 2.02 -12.76 -7.76
CA SER A 217 3.10 -13.67 -8.14
C SER A 217 2.60 -14.92 -8.87
N ASP A 218 1.52 -15.55 -8.40
CA ASP A 218 0.88 -16.69 -9.09
C ASP A 218 0.43 -16.32 -10.51
N THR A 219 -0.11 -15.11 -10.69
CA THR A 219 -0.54 -14.60 -12.00
C THR A 219 0.66 -14.36 -12.93
N GLU A 220 1.74 -13.77 -12.44
CA GLU A 220 2.98 -13.58 -13.21
C GLU A 220 3.56 -14.91 -13.68
N MET A 221 3.63 -15.90 -12.78
CA MET A 221 4.09 -17.26 -13.10
C MET A 221 3.20 -17.94 -14.16
N ALA A 222 1.88 -17.80 -14.05
CA ALA A 222 0.94 -18.36 -15.03
C ALA A 222 1.10 -17.73 -16.41
N ASN A 223 1.29 -16.41 -16.47
CA ASN A 223 1.51 -15.68 -17.72
C ASN A 223 2.84 -16.07 -18.38
N ASN A 224 3.91 -16.27 -17.60
CA ASN A 224 5.22 -16.65 -18.13
C ASN A 224 5.22 -18.08 -18.73
N LYS A 225 4.40 -19.00 -18.19
CA LYS A 225 4.20 -20.34 -18.76
C LYS A 225 3.46 -20.32 -20.11
N PHE A 226 2.69 -19.28 -20.40
CA PHE A 226 1.87 -19.17 -21.61
C PHE A 226 2.55 -18.36 -22.73
N THR A 227 3.65 -17.65 -22.44
CA THR A 227 4.55 -17.13 -23.46
C THR A 227 5.30 -18.28 -24.13
N PRO A 228 5.24 -18.45 -25.47
CA PRO A 228 6.09 -19.42 -26.17
C PRO A 228 7.54 -19.06 -25.84
N ALA A 229 8.22 -19.93 -25.10
CA ALA A 229 9.61 -19.75 -24.75
C ALA A 229 10.36 -19.36 -26.03
N ARG A 230 11.01 -18.19 -26.02
CA ARG A 230 12.08 -17.90 -26.97
C ARG A 230 12.99 -19.12 -26.92
N LYS A 231 13.05 -19.88 -28.02
CA LYS A 231 14.02 -20.96 -28.20
C LYS A 231 15.40 -20.37 -27.94
N LEU A 232 15.97 -20.61 -26.75
CA LEU A 232 17.42 -20.61 -26.63
C LEU A 232 17.88 -21.83 -27.44
N GLY A 233 18.72 -21.57 -28.44
CA GLY A 233 19.23 -22.59 -29.35
C GLY A 233 19.81 -23.76 -28.56
N GLU A 234 19.23 -24.92 -28.81
CA GLU A 234 19.80 -26.21 -28.44
C GLU A 234 20.93 -26.51 -29.42
N ASP A 235 22.11 -25.94 -29.16
CA ASP A 235 23.36 -26.37 -29.79
C ASP A 235 24.08 -27.30 -28.82
N ILE A 236 23.60 -28.54 -28.71
CA ILE A 236 24.45 -29.67 -28.35
C ILE A 236 24.28 -30.73 -29.44
N ALA A 237 25.03 -30.54 -30.51
CA ALA A 237 25.45 -31.63 -31.36
C ALA A 237 26.43 -32.51 -30.56
N GLY A 238 26.03 -33.73 -30.24
CA GLY A 238 26.89 -34.70 -29.57
C GLY A 238 26.23 -36.07 -29.50
N ALA A 239 26.39 -36.85 -30.55
CA ALA A 239 25.96 -38.24 -30.63
C ALA A 239 26.67 -39.14 -29.61
N GLY A 240 25.97 -40.14 -29.07
CA GLY A 240 26.58 -41.36 -28.54
C GLY A 240 26.01 -41.81 -27.19
N GLY A 241 25.41 -43.00 -27.17
CA GLY A 241 24.72 -43.58 -26.01
C GLY A 241 25.58 -43.93 -24.81
N GLY A 242 24.90 -44.15 -23.67
CA GLY A 242 25.47 -44.68 -22.43
C GLY A 242 24.99 -43.88 -21.23
N GLY A 243 24.02 -44.42 -20.49
CA GLY A 243 23.58 -43.82 -19.23
C GLY A 243 24.66 -43.95 -18.17
N GLU A 244 25.37 -42.84 -17.91
CA GLU A 244 26.34 -42.72 -16.84
C GLU A 244 25.95 -41.55 -15.94
N TRP A 245 25.90 -41.79 -14.63
CA TRP A 245 25.49 -40.80 -13.64
C TRP A 245 26.63 -39.82 -13.32
N PRO A 246 26.34 -38.54 -13.00
CA PRO A 246 27.38 -37.54 -12.70
C PRO A 246 28.24 -37.88 -11.47
N GLU A 247 29.55 -37.62 -11.56
CA GLU A 247 30.57 -37.91 -10.52
C GLU A 247 30.30 -37.32 -9.12
N TRP A 248 29.51 -36.26 -9.03
CA TRP A 248 29.21 -35.60 -7.75
C TRP A 248 28.22 -36.38 -6.87
N MET A 249 27.58 -37.42 -7.41
CA MET A 249 26.66 -38.30 -6.66
C MET A 249 27.32 -39.62 -6.22
N SER A 250 28.49 -39.54 -5.59
CA SER A 250 29.08 -40.71 -4.94
C SER A 250 28.27 -41.09 -3.69
N ALA A 251 27.56 -42.22 -3.78
CA ALA A 251 26.83 -42.84 -2.69
C ALA A 251 27.80 -43.34 -1.60
N GLY A 252 27.56 -42.94 -0.35
CA GLY A 252 28.31 -43.42 0.80
C GLY A 252 28.09 -44.91 1.03
N GLY A 253 29.20 -45.65 1.08
CA GLY A 253 29.32 -47.00 1.62
C GLY A 253 30.42 -47.02 2.68
#